data_AF-A0A7E5WX16-F1
#
_entry.id   AF-A0A7E5WX16-F1
#
_cell.length_a   1.000
_cell.length_b   1.000
_cell.length_c   1.000
_cell.angle_alpha   90.00
_cell.angle_beta   90.00
_cell.angle_gamma   90.00
#
_symmetry.space_group_name_H-M   'P 1'
#
loop_
_entity.id
_entity.type
_entity.pdbx_description
1 polymer ?
#
loop_
_entity_poly.entity_id
_entity_poly.type
_entity_poly.pdbx_seq_one_letter_code
_entity_poly.pdbx_strand_id
1 'polypeptide(L)'
;MSQKAGPRPSRDFKNVATTQEEEDAYDFLKHRTHVKLTSVFGSVAHIVKGALGGGILSGHVAYMKAGVGVAVPLNVIFGAYMAYCLHLLVWSSQVLYKRTRIPSMSYSDVGEAAMMCSRFPTLKKVARFFRYTIDGIICLDLFGSCCCYLIIISKQLKQLVEDTHASSFEGSFPGYPGLRVYMGCMIPLIVVICMIRHLKYLAPFSIGANIVIVFCIMLAVYYAFDYNPAFENMTLATTAYNTFEFI
;
A
#
# COMPACT_ATOMS: atom_id res chain seq x y z
N MET A 1 -0.36 -5.27 -22.77
CA MET A 1 0.68 -5.20 -23.83
C MET A 1 2.02 -5.58 -23.20
N SER A 2 2.93 -6.19 -23.96
CA SER A 2 4.28 -6.48 -23.48
C SER A 2 5.01 -5.16 -23.30
N GLN A 3 5.26 -4.77 -22.05
CA GLN A 3 5.96 -3.54 -21.72
C GLN A 3 7.46 -3.82 -21.94
N LYS A 4 7.94 -3.63 -23.17
CA LYS A 4 9.38 -3.44 -23.38
C LYS A 4 9.74 -2.16 -22.64
N ALA A 5 10.41 -2.31 -21.50
CA ALA A 5 11.06 -1.19 -20.84
C ALA A 5 12.00 -0.55 -21.88
N GLY A 6 11.71 0.69 -22.27
CA GLY A 6 12.63 1.46 -23.09
C GLY A 6 14.00 1.55 -22.42
N PRO A 7 15.06 1.95 -23.15
CA PRO A 7 16.37 2.19 -22.55
C PRO A 7 16.19 3.09 -21.32
N ARG A 8 16.67 2.66 -20.15
CA ARG A 8 16.64 3.52 -18.96
C ARG A 8 17.41 4.79 -19.35
N PRO A 9 16.80 5.99 -19.23
CA PRO A 9 17.50 7.22 -19.55
C PRO A 9 18.81 7.27 -18.74
N SER A 10 19.87 7.80 -19.36
CA SER A 10 21.16 8.02 -18.70
C SER A 10 20.92 8.68 -17.34
N ARG A 11 21.43 8.08 -16.26
CA ARG A 11 21.19 8.48 -14.86
C ARG A 11 21.98 9.73 -14.47
N ASP A 12 22.01 10.72 -15.34
CA ASP A 12 22.67 12.01 -15.08
C ASP A 12 21.65 13.00 -14.55
N PHE A 13 21.25 12.81 -13.29
CA PHE A 13 20.30 13.70 -12.61
C PHE A 13 21.00 15.01 -12.29
N LYS A 14 20.94 15.95 -13.23
CA LYS A 14 21.43 17.32 -13.08
C LYS A 14 20.27 18.28 -13.25
N ASN A 15 20.36 19.41 -12.55
CA ASN A 15 19.45 20.50 -12.82
C ASN A 15 19.85 21.14 -14.16
N VAL A 16 19.04 20.90 -15.19
CA VAL A 16 19.24 21.42 -16.56
C VAL A 16 18.53 22.75 -16.72
N ALA A 17 17.41 22.96 -16.03
CA ALA A 17 16.71 24.23 -16.02
C ALA A 17 17.41 25.22 -15.08
N THR A 18 17.83 26.35 -15.62
CA THR A 18 18.58 27.38 -14.89
C THR A 18 17.65 28.45 -14.34
N THR A 19 16.49 28.66 -14.99
CA THR A 19 15.47 29.65 -14.63
C THR A 19 14.07 29.03 -14.53
N GLN A 20 13.17 29.68 -13.80
CA GLN A 20 11.77 29.24 -13.66
C GLN A 20 11.04 29.25 -15.02
N GLU A 21 11.38 30.20 -15.90
CA GLU A 21 10.81 30.29 -17.25
C GLU A 21 11.15 29.06 -18.11
N GLU A 22 12.38 28.54 -18.00
CA GLU A 22 12.78 27.30 -18.67
C GLU A 22 12.06 26.08 -18.11
N GLU A 23 11.80 26.03 -16.80
CA GLU A 23 11.01 24.96 -16.16
C GLU A 23 9.57 24.96 -16.69
N ASP A 24 8.95 26.14 -16.80
CA ASP A 24 7.56 26.28 -17.22
C ASP A 24 7.36 26.16 -18.73
N ALA A 25 8.38 26.50 -19.53
CA ALA A 25 8.39 26.24 -20.97
C ALA A 25 8.48 24.76 -21.32
N TYR A 26 8.96 23.90 -20.40
CA TYR A 26 9.07 22.47 -20.67
C TYR A 26 7.78 21.70 -20.41
N ASP A 27 7.19 21.22 -21.49
CA ASP A 27 6.10 20.26 -21.44
C ASP A 27 6.63 18.83 -21.38
N PHE A 28 6.73 18.29 -20.16
CA PHE A 28 7.16 16.90 -19.93
C PHE A 28 6.16 15.86 -20.44
N LEU A 29 4.88 16.21 -20.65
CA LEU A 29 3.86 15.27 -21.14
C LEU A 29 4.11 14.91 -22.61
N LYS A 30 4.49 15.90 -23.43
CA LYS A 30 4.83 15.69 -24.86
C LYS A 30 6.05 14.80 -25.08
N HIS A 31 6.98 14.79 -24.11
CA HIS A 31 8.21 14.02 -24.17
C HIS A 31 8.05 12.59 -23.61
N ARG A 32 6.86 12.20 -23.12
CA ARG A 32 6.58 10.83 -22.68
C ARG A 32 6.30 9.92 -23.88
N THR A 33 7.28 9.11 -24.25
CA THR A 33 7.23 8.26 -25.45
C THR A 33 6.37 6.99 -25.32
N HIS A 34 6.08 6.47 -24.11
CA HIS A 34 5.47 5.13 -23.95
C HIS A 34 4.55 4.90 -22.73
N VAL A 35 3.77 5.89 -22.28
CA VAL A 35 2.79 5.64 -21.21
C VAL A 35 1.38 5.70 -21.77
N LYS A 36 0.66 4.58 -21.74
CA LYS A 36 -0.78 4.57 -21.97
C LYS A 36 -1.40 5.41 -20.84
N LEU A 37 -1.87 6.63 -21.15
CA LEU A 37 -2.47 7.48 -20.14
C LEU A 37 -3.71 6.76 -19.59
N THR A 38 -3.64 6.39 -18.31
CA THR A 38 -4.81 5.90 -17.59
C THR A 38 -5.72 7.10 -17.32
N SER A 39 -7.02 6.97 -17.62
CA SER A 39 -8.03 7.96 -17.22
C SER A 39 -7.93 8.28 -15.73
N VAL A 40 -8.34 9.47 -15.30
CA VAL A 40 -8.40 9.86 -13.88
C VAL A 40 -9.14 8.80 -13.06
N PHE A 41 -10.30 8.34 -13.56
CA PHE A 41 -11.07 7.29 -12.90
C PHE A 41 -10.31 5.96 -12.81
N GLY A 42 -9.60 5.58 -13.87
CA GLY A 42 -8.76 4.38 -13.86
C GLY A 42 -7.61 4.49 -12.86
N SER A 43 -6.98 5.67 -12.76
CA SER A 43 -5.90 5.94 -11.82
C SER A 43 -6.38 5.89 -10.37
N VAL A 44 -7.53 6.50 -10.08
CA VAL A 44 -8.19 6.42 -8.77
C VAL A 44 -8.55 4.98 -8.44
N ALA A 45 -9.15 4.23 -9.37
CA ALA A 45 -9.48 2.82 -9.16
C ALA A 45 -8.23 1.97 -8.86
N HIS A 46 -7.11 2.23 -9.53
CA HIS A 46 -5.84 1.56 -9.25
C HIS A 46 -5.28 1.91 -7.87
N ILE A 47 -5.33 3.17 -7.45
CA ILE A 47 -4.89 3.61 -6.12
C ILE A 47 -5.75 2.98 -5.03
N VAL A 48 -7.08 3.07 -5.18
CA VAL A 48 -8.05 2.47 -4.25
C VAL A 48 -7.80 0.98 -4.11
N LYS A 49 -7.63 0.28 -5.23
CA LYS A 49 -7.32 -1.15 -5.23
C LYS A 49 -6.01 -1.49 -4.54
N GLY A 50 -4.98 -0.66 -4.69
CA GLY A 50 -3.72 -0.82 -3.97
C GLY A 50 -3.85 -0.60 -2.46
N ALA A 51 -4.78 0.26 -2.04
CA ALA A 51 -4.99 0.63 -0.64
C ALA A 51 -6.00 -0.27 0.12
N LEU A 52 -7.01 -0.82 -0.56
CA LEU A 52 -8.06 -1.69 -0.01
C LEU A 52 -7.54 -3.13 0.23
N GLY A 53 -6.50 -3.25 1.04
CA GLY A 53 -5.84 -4.51 1.37
C GLY A 53 -6.35 -5.15 2.66
N GLY A 54 -5.47 -5.93 3.31
CA GLY A 54 -5.71 -6.54 4.63
C GLY A 54 -5.97 -5.52 5.74
N GLY A 55 -5.67 -4.23 5.50
CA GLY A 55 -5.97 -3.14 6.43
C GLY A 55 -7.47 -2.98 6.74
N ILE A 56 -8.38 -3.32 5.81
CA ILE A 56 -9.84 -3.28 6.09
C ILE A 56 -10.22 -4.36 7.10
N LEU A 57 -9.62 -5.55 6.97
CA LEU A 57 -9.83 -6.67 7.90
C LEU A 57 -9.21 -6.40 9.27
N SER A 58 -8.14 -5.62 9.38
CA SER A 58 -7.59 -5.21 10.68
C SER A 58 -8.24 -3.94 11.24
N GLY A 59 -8.89 -3.16 10.39
CA GLY A 59 -9.44 -1.83 10.73
C GLY A 59 -10.46 -1.90 11.84
N HIS A 60 -11.42 -2.83 11.78
CA HIS A 60 -12.45 -2.96 12.81
C HIS A 60 -11.86 -3.29 14.19
N VAL A 61 -10.82 -4.14 14.25
CA VAL A 61 -10.12 -4.45 15.51
C VAL A 61 -9.43 -3.21 16.07
N ALA A 62 -8.85 -2.36 15.23
CA ALA A 62 -8.27 -1.08 15.66
C ALA A 62 -9.32 -0.15 16.27
N TYR A 63 -10.51 -0.05 15.68
CA TYR A 63 -11.62 0.74 16.23
C TYR A 63 -12.16 0.18 17.54
N MET A 64 -12.27 -1.16 17.64
CA MET A 64 -12.67 -1.85 18.88
C MET A 64 -11.68 -1.61 20.03
N LYS A 65 -10.38 -1.52 19.73
CA LYS A 65 -9.33 -1.34 20.75
C LYS A 65 -9.12 0.13 21.12
N ALA A 66 -9.05 1.03 20.14
CA ALA A 66 -8.83 2.46 20.38
C ALA A 66 -10.09 3.17 20.93
N GLY A 67 -11.27 2.63 20.63
CA GLY A 67 -12.55 3.27 20.89
C GLY A 67 -12.90 4.29 19.80
N VAL A 68 -14.20 4.40 19.50
CA VAL A 68 -14.69 5.16 18.34
C VAL A 68 -14.37 6.66 18.46
N GLY A 69 -14.47 7.23 19.67
CA GLY A 69 -14.22 8.65 19.92
C GLY A 69 -12.77 9.07 19.69
N VAL A 70 -11.81 8.15 19.81
CA VAL A 70 -10.38 8.41 19.53
C VAL A 70 -10.00 7.96 18.12
N ALA A 71 -10.49 6.80 17.68
CA ALA A 71 -10.15 6.22 16.39
C ALA A 71 -10.61 7.08 15.21
N VAL A 72 -11.82 7.64 15.27
CA VAL A 72 -12.39 8.48 14.19
C VAL A 72 -11.54 9.73 13.92
N PRO A 73 -11.28 10.63 14.91
CA PRO A 73 -10.49 11.83 14.64
C PRO A 73 -9.05 11.50 14.24
N LEU A 74 -8.41 10.49 14.85
CA LEU A 74 -7.07 10.06 14.44
C LEU A 74 -7.06 9.55 13.01
N ASN A 75 -8.03 8.74 12.61
CA ASN A 75 -8.12 8.23 11.24
C ASN A 75 -8.29 9.37 10.22
N VAL A 76 -9.09 10.39 10.53
CA VAL A 76 -9.24 11.59 9.68
C VAL A 76 -7.92 12.36 9.57
N ILE A 77 -7.22 12.59 10.69
CA ILE A 77 -5.95 13.31 10.71
C ILE A 77 -4.88 12.54 9.93
N PHE A 78 -4.71 11.25 10.19
CA PHE A 78 -3.75 10.41 9.47
C PHE A 78 -4.11 10.27 7.99
N GLY A 79 -5.40 10.15 7.66
CA GLY A 79 -5.87 10.13 6.28
C GLY A 79 -5.51 11.41 5.52
N ALA A 80 -5.76 12.58 6.14
CA ALA A 80 -5.39 13.87 5.57
C ALA A 80 -3.86 14.03 5.44
N TYR A 81 -3.10 13.61 6.45
CA TYR A 81 -1.64 13.63 6.43
C TYR A 81 -1.07 12.76 5.30
N MET A 82 -1.54 11.53 5.15
CA MET A 82 -1.10 10.63 4.08
C MET A 82 -1.47 11.17 2.69
N ALA A 83 -2.67 11.74 2.53
CA ALA A 83 -3.08 12.40 1.31
C ALA A 83 -2.18 13.59 0.96
N TYR A 84 -1.82 14.40 1.95
CA TYR A 84 -0.88 15.51 1.78
C TYR A 84 0.51 15.03 1.36
N CYS A 85 1.04 13.97 1.99
CA CYS A 85 2.33 13.37 1.62
C CYS A 85 2.32 12.85 0.18
N LEU A 86 1.27 12.16 -0.26
CA LEU A 86 1.12 11.68 -1.63
C LEU A 86 1.03 12.84 -2.63
N HIS A 87 0.25 13.87 -2.32
CA HIS A 87 0.14 15.06 -3.16
C HIS A 87 1.51 15.77 -3.30
N LEU A 88 2.20 15.98 -2.18
CA LEU A 88 3.54 16.59 -2.16
C LEU A 88 4.55 15.79 -2.98
N LEU A 89 4.51 14.45 -2.88
CA LEU A 89 5.36 13.56 -3.66
C LEU A 89 5.10 13.70 -5.16
N VAL A 90 3.82 13.63 -5.59
CA VAL A 90 3.44 13.74 -7.00
C VAL A 90 3.82 15.11 -7.55
N TRP A 91 3.50 16.18 -6.83
CA TRP A 91 3.86 17.54 -7.21
C TRP A 91 5.38 17.72 -7.34
N SER A 92 6.15 17.24 -6.36
CA SER A 92 7.62 17.30 -6.40
C SER A 92 8.20 16.53 -7.57
N SER A 93 7.63 15.36 -7.91
CA SER A 93 8.06 14.58 -9.08
C SER A 93 7.84 15.35 -10.40
N GLN A 94 6.73 16.08 -10.52
CA GLN A 94 6.41 16.88 -11.71
C GLN A 94 7.37 18.05 -11.89
N VAL A 95 7.69 18.77 -10.81
CA VAL A 95 8.73 19.82 -10.81
C VAL A 95 10.08 19.23 -11.25
N LEU A 96 10.40 18.03 -10.78
CA LEU A 96 11.68 17.39 -11.08
C LEU A 96 11.77 16.90 -12.54
N TYR A 97 10.67 16.46 -13.14
CA TYR A 97 10.61 16.16 -14.58
C TYR A 97 10.94 17.40 -15.43
N LYS A 98 10.49 18.58 -15.00
CA LYS A 98 10.83 19.87 -15.63
C LYS A 98 12.30 20.22 -15.49
N ARG A 99 12.82 20.15 -14.26
CA ARG A 99 14.22 20.51 -13.93
C ARG A 99 15.27 19.63 -14.60
N THR A 100 15.03 18.33 -14.64
CA THR A 100 15.99 17.35 -15.18
C THR A 100 15.76 17.04 -16.66
N ARG A 101 14.64 17.50 -17.24
CA ARG A 101 14.17 17.15 -18.59
C ARG A 101 13.94 15.64 -18.80
N ILE A 102 13.84 14.85 -17.72
CA ILE A 102 13.57 13.41 -17.80
C ILE A 102 12.06 13.18 -17.62
N PRO A 103 11.33 12.68 -18.63
CA PRO A 103 9.87 12.63 -18.63
C PRO A 103 9.25 11.53 -17.76
N SER A 104 10.06 10.58 -17.28
CA SER A 104 9.64 9.45 -16.44
C SER A 104 10.76 9.02 -15.50
N MET A 105 10.44 8.86 -14.23
CA MET A 105 11.36 8.40 -13.17
C MET A 105 10.65 7.38 -12.28
N SER A 106 11.39 6.39 -11.78
CA SER A 106 10.92 5.51 -10.69
C SER A 106 10.83 6.27 -9.37
N TYR A 107 10.14 5.71 -8.37
CA TYR A 107 10.00 6.31 -7.04
C TYR A 107 11.37 6.63 -6.39
N SER A 108 12.32 5.71 -6.47
CA SER A 108 13.69 5.92 -5.97
C SER A 108 14.52 6.87 -6.83
N ASP A 109 14.26 6.94 -8.13
CA ASP A 109 14.89 7.91 -9.02
C ASP A 109 14.45 9.34 -8.67
N VAL A 110 13.16 9.55 -8.33
CA VAL A 110 12.66 10.86 -7.87
C VAL A 110 13.37 11.31 -6.60
N GLY A 111 13.58 10.40 -5.64
CA GLY A 111 14.33 10.69 -4.42
C GLY A 111 15.80 11.05 -4.69
N GLU A 112 16.48 10.29 -5.54
CA GLU A 112 17.87 10.57 -5.94
C GLU A 112 17.98 11.92 -6.67
N ALA A 113 17.10 12.18 -7.62
CA ALA A 113 17.08 13.40 -8.40
C ALA A 113 16.75 14.64 -7.55
N ALA A 114 15.88 14.50 -6.53
CA ALA A 114 15.57 15.58 -5.59
C ALA A 114 16.81 15.98 -4.78
N MET A 115 17.59 14.98 -4.32
CA MET A 115 18.84 15.20 -3.59
C MET A 115 19.93 15.80 -4.49
N MET A 116 20.01 15.37 -5.76
CA MET A 116 20.96 15.89 -6.74
C MET A 116 20.66 17.33 -7.19
N CYS A 117 19.38 17.70 -7.29
CA CYS A 117 18.95 19.06 -7.61
C CYS A 117 19.00 20.02 -6.41
N SER A 118 19.32 19.53 -5.22
CA SER A 118 19.44 20.37 -4.02
C SER A 118 20.60 21.37 -4.14
N ARG A 119 20.47 22.53 -3.47
CA ARG A 119 21.53 23.55 -3.42
C ARG A 119 22.73 23.10 -2.57
N PHE A 120 22.51 22.21 -1.61
CA PHE A 120 23.55 21.80 -0.66
C PHE A 120 24.45 20.68 -1.23
N PRO A 121 25.78 20.88 -1.29
CA PRO A 121 26.69 19.90 -1.87
C PRO A 121 26.80 18.61 -1.04
N THR A 122 26.51 18.66 0.26
CA THR A 122 26.46 17.47 1.14
C THR A 122 25.32 16.53 0.76
N LEU A 123 24.14 17.05 0.46
CA LEU A 123 22.97 16.26 0.05
C LEU A 123 23.20 15.55 -1.29
N LYS A 124 23.91 16.21 -2.22
CA LYS A 124 24.30 15.58 -3.51
C LYS A 124 25.20 14.36 -3.32
N LYS A 125 26.13 14.41 -2.36
CA LYS A 125 27.01 13.27 -2.03
C LYS A 125 26.25 12.07 -1.47
N VAL A 126 25.16 12.32 -0.74
CA VAL A 126 24.33 11.29 -0.09
C VAL A 126 23.19 10.81 -1.00
N ALA A 127 22.97 11.44 -2.17
CA ALA A 127 21.83 11.13 -3.06
C ALA A 127 21.72 9.64 -3.43
N ARG A 128 22.85 9.00 -3.74
CA ARG A 128 22.87 7.57 -4.08
C ARG A 128 22.58 6.67 -2.87
N PHE A 129 23.01 7.05 -1.68
CA PHE A 129 22.65 6.34 -0.45
C PHE A 129 21.15 6.46 -0.17
N PHE A 130 20.60 7.66 -0.29
CA PHE A 130 19.16 7.91 -0.10
C PHE A 130 18.30 7.08 -1.04
N ARG A 131 18.74 6.91 -2.29
CA ARG A 131 18.11 6.00 -3.26
C ARG A 131 18.02 4.57 -2.74
N TYR A 132 19.14 4.00 -2.28
CA TYR A 132 19.17 2.64 -1.74
C TYR A 132 18.33 2.50 -0.48
N THR A 133 18.28 3.55 0.36
CA THR A 133 17.38 3.59 1.52
C THR A 133 15.92 3.52 1.09
N ILE A 134 15.52 4.29 0.07
CA ILE A 134 14.15 4.24 -0.47
C ILE A 134 13.82 2.84 -1.02
N ASP A 135 14.67 2.30 -1.89
CA ASP A 135 14.48 0.95 -2.45
C ASP A 135 14.41 -0.09 -1.32
N GLY A 136 15.22 0.06 -0.27
CA GLY A 136 15.22 -0.81 0.91
C GLY A 136 13.94 -0.73 1.74
N ILE A 137 13.45 0.48 2.01
CA ILE A 137 12.19 0.70 2.74
C ILE A 137 11.01 0.13 1.96
N ILE A 138 10.96 0.34 0.64
CA ILE A 138 9.91 -0.23 -0.22
C ILE A 138 9.96 -1.75 -0.18
N CYS A 139 11.14 -2.36 -0.29
CA CYS A 139 11.29 -3.81 -0.18
C CYS A 139 10.83 -4.34 1.18
N LEU A 140 11.16 -3.64 2.28
CA LEU A 140 10.73 -4.01 3.63
C LEU A 140 9.21 -3.92 3.78
N ASP A 141 8.60 -2.84 3.28
CA ASP A 141 7.14 -2.64 3.29
C ASP A 141 6.42 -3.75 2.50
N LEU A 142 6.89 -4.06 1.29
CA LEU A 142 6.32 -5.13 0.46
C LEU A 142 6.46 -6.50 1.12
N PHE A 143 7.63 -6.83 1.67
CA PHE A 143 7.85 -8.10 2.36
C PHE A 143 6.98 -8.19 3.63
N GLY A 144 6.94 -7.12 4.43
CA GLY A 144 6.11 -7.04 5.62
C GLY A 144 4.62 -7.22 5.30
N SER A 145 4.14 -6.56 4.25
CA SER A 145 2.77 -6.69 3.76
C SER A 145 2.44 -8.12 3.35
N CYS A 146 3.31 -8.77 2.57
CA CYS A 146 3.17 -10.19 2.18
C CYS A 146 3.05 -11.12 3.40
N CYS A 147 3.90 -10.91 4.42
CA CYS A 147 3.85 -11.68 5.66
C CYS A 147 2.54 -11.47 6.43
N CYS A 148 2.07 -10.22 6.55
CA CYS A 148 0.79 -9.90 7.17
C CYS A 148 -0.38 -10.57 6.44
N TYR A 149 -0.40 -10.54 5.11
CA TYR A 149 -1.42 -11.24 4.31
C TYR A 149 -1.43 -12.74 4.58
N LEU A 150 -0.25 -13.37 4.62
CA LEU A 150 -0.13 -14.80 4.90
C LEU A 150 -0.74 -15.14 6.26
N ILE A 151 -0.44 -14.36 7.30
CA ILE A 151 -0.98 -14.57 8.65
C ILE A 151 -2.50 -14.40 8.67
N ILE A 152 -3.03 -13.32 8.06
CA ILE A 152 -4.47 -13.05 8.03
C ILE A 152 -5.21 -14.17 7.29
N ILE A 153 -4.76 -14.53 6.09
CA ILE A 153 -5.38 -15.60 5.29
C ILE A 153 -5.35 -16.94 6.03
N SER A 154 -4.23 -17.26 6.69
CA SER A 154 -4.10 -18.50 7.47
C SER A 154 -5.06 -18.53 8.66
N LYS A 155 -5.26 -17.40 9.34
CA LYS A 155 -6.25 -17.29 10.43
C LYS A 155 -7.67 -17.48 9.91
N GLN A 156 -8.03 -16.83 8.81
CA GLN A 156 -9.37 -16.99 8.23
C GLN A 156 -9.61 -18.42 7.74
N LEU A 157 -8.60 -19.07 7.15
CA LEU A 157 -8.74 -20.47 6.73
C LEU A 157 -8.91 -21.40 7.94
N LYS A 158 -8.14 -21.18 9.02
CA LYS A 158 -8.29 -21.97 10.25
C LYS A 158 -9.71 -21.82 10.83
N GLN A 159 -10.20 -20.59 10.95
CA GLN A 159 -11.56 -20.33 11.45
C GLN A 159 -12.63 -21.01 10.57
N LEU A 160 -12.42 -21.05 9.26
CA LEU A 160 -13.32 -21.72 8.32
C LEU A 160 -13.28 -23.26 8.43
N VAL A 161 -12.10 -23.85 8.64
CA VAL A 161 -11.93 -25.32 8.70
C VAL A 161 -12.32 -25.90 10.05
N GLU A 162 -12.02 -25.19 11.14
CA GLU A 162 -12.30 -25.63 12.52
C GLU A 162 -13.70 -25.18 13.01
N ASP A 163 -14.46 -24.47 12.17
CA ASP A 163 -15.78 -23.90 12.48
C ASP A 163 -15.82 -23.23 13.86
N THR A 164 -14.77 -22.46 14.16
CA THR A 164 -14.51 -21.91 15.50
C THR A 164 -14.05 -20.47 15.38
N HIS A 165 -14.58 -19.60 16.25
CA HIS A 165 -14.19 -18.18 16.30
C HIS A 165 -12.82 -17.94 16.96
N ALA A 166 -12.30 -18.91 17.73
CA ALA A 166 -11.02 -18.80 18.42
C ALA A 166 -9.84 -18.94 17.45
N SER A 167 -9.01 -17.89 17.36
CA SER A 167 -7.76 -17.89 16.59
C SER A 167 -6.56 -18.26 17.46
N SER A 168 -6.68 -19.32 18.26
CA SER A 168 -5.59 -19.77 19.13
C SER A 168 -4.41 -20.27 18.30
N PHE A 169 -3.19 -20.14 18.84
CA PHE A 169 -1.98 -20.59 18.15
C PHE A 169 -1.88 -22.12 18.09
N GLU A 170 -2.45 -22.78 19.11
CA GLU A 170 -2.62 -24.23 19.21
C GLU A 170 -3.89 -24.71 18.49
N GLY A 171 -3.94 -26.00 18.12
CA GLY A 171 -5.13 -26.59 17.51
C GLY A 171 -6.32 -26.57 18.48
N SER A 172 -7.50 -26.19 18.01
CA SER A 172 -8.68 -26.00 18.90
C SER A 172 -9.19 -27.32 19.50
N PHE A 173 -8.84 -28.46 18.90
CA PHE A 173 -9.19 -29.81 19.35
C PHE A 173 -7.98 -30.75 19.26
N PRO A 174 -7.92 -31.83 20.06
CA PRO A 174 -6.86 -32.82 19.96
C PRO A 174 -6.84 -33.44 18.55
N GLY A 175 -5.72 -33.24 17.83
CA GLY A 175 -5.53 -33.71 16.45
C GLY A 175 -5.58 -32.63 15.38
N TYR A 176 -5.99 -31.39 15.69
CA TYR A 176 -5.98 -30.29 14.73
C TYR A 176 -4.60 -29.61 14.65
N PRO A 177 -4.12 -29.29 13.44
CA PRO A 177 -2.81 -28.70 13.27
C PRO A 177 -2.80 -27.23 13.75
N GLY A 178 -1.72 -26.83 14.44
CA GLY A 178 -1.56 -25.44 14.90
C GLY A 178 -1.50 -24.43 13.75
N LEU A 179 -1.66 -23.14 14.05
CA LEU A 179 -1.70 -22.07 13.04
C LEU A 179 -0.47 -22.07 12.11
N ARG A 180 0.69 -22.52 12.62
CA ARG A 180 1.95 -22.66 11.86
C ARG A 180 1.83 -23.60 10.66
N VAL A 181 1.03 -24.65 10.75
CA VAL A 181 0.83 -25.61 9.65
C VAL A 181 -0.01 -24.98 8.55
N TYR A 182 -1.09 -24.27 8.91
CA TYR A 182 -1.88 -23.49 7.94
C TYR A 182 -1.03 -22.44 7.22
N MET A 183 -0.16 -21.75 7.96
CA MET A 183 0.84 -20.83 7.37
C MET A 183 1.78 -21.57 6.42
N GLY A 184 2.33 -22.71 6.83
CA GLY A 184 3.23 -23.55 6.02
C GLY A 184 2.57 -24.04 4.74
N CYS A 185 1.30 -24.44 4.78
CA CYS A 185 0.52 -24.86 3.62
C CYS A 185 0.24 -23.71 2.65
N MET A 186 0.15 -22.47 3.13
CA MET A 186 -0.08 -21.29 2.29
C MET A 186 1.18 -20.82 1.55
N ILE A 187 2.38 -21.04 2.11
CA ILE A 187 3.65 -20.68 1.48
C ILE A 187 3.79 -21.22 0.04
N PRO A 188 3.63 -22.52 -0.26
CA PRO A 188 3.79 -23.03 -1.62
C PRO A 188 2.80 -22.40 -2.60
N LEU A 189 1.56 -22.13 -2.17
CA LEU A 189 0.55 -21.47 -2.99
C LEU A 189 0.95 -20.03 -3.33
N ILE A 190 1.49 -19.29 -2.35
CA ILE A 190 2.01 -17.93 -2.55
C ILE A 190 3.21 -17.96 -3.51
N VAL A 191 4.14 -18.91 -3.35
CA VAL A 191 5.30 -19.06 -4.24
C VAL A 191 4.88 -19.29 -5.69
N VAL A 192 3.87 -20.15 -5.91
CA VAL A 192 3.30 -20.40 -7.25
C VAL A 192 2.69 -19.12 -7.84
N ILE A 193 1.96 -18.33 -7.05
CA ILE A 193 1.39 -17.05 -7.49
C ILE A 193 2.50 -16.05 -7.84
N CYS A 194 3.55 -15.95 -7.01
CA CYS A 194 4.71 -15.10 -7.26
C CYS A 194 5.50 -15.50 -8.52
N MET A 195 5.41 -16.77 -8.96
CA MET A 195 6.03 -17.25 -10.19
C MET A 195 5.30 -16.79 -11.47
N ILE A 196 4.09 -16.22 -11.35
CA ILE A 196 3.33 -15.72 -12.50
C ILE A 196 3.97 -14.43 -13.03
N ARG A 197 4.82 -14.58 -14.04
CA ARG A 197 5.54 -13.45 -14.69
C ARG A 197 4.65 -12.58 -15.59
N HIS A 198 3.43 -13.01 -15.89
CA HIS A 198 2.51 -12.29 -16.77
C HIS A 198 1.33 -11.71 -15.99
N LEU A 199 1.47 -10.44 -15.57
CA LEU A 199 0.44 -9.65 -14.87
C LEU A 199 -0.93 -9.60 -15.58
N LYS A 200 -0.97 -9.90 -16.89
CA LYS A 200 -2.23 -9.99 -17.65
C LYS A 200 -3.17 -11.07 -17.10
N TYR A 201 -2.64 -12.19 -16.61
CA TYR A 201 -3.47 -13.27 -16.07
C TYR A 201 -4.07 -12.92 -14.71
N LEU A 202 -3.43 -12.01 -13.94
CA LEU A 202 -3.96 -11.55 -12.66
C LEU A 202 -5.08 -10.53 -12.83
N ALA A 203 -5.11 -9.78 -13.94
CA ALA A 203 -6.11 -8.73 -14.17
C ALA A 203 -7.58 -9.20 -14.02
N PRO A 204 -8.05 -10.29 -14.69
CA PRO A 204 -9.42 -10.76 -14.53
C PRO A 204 -9.71 -11.31 -13.13
N PHE A 205 -8.78 -12.07 -12.54
CA PHE A 205 -8.91 -12.55 -11.15
C PHE A 205 -9.09 -11.39 -10.17
N SER A 206 -8.34 -10.33 -10.38
CA SER A 206 -8.35 -9.16 -9.53
C SER A 206 -9.62 -8.31 -9.69
N ILE A 207 -10.32 -8.39 -10.82
CA ILE A 207 -11.67 -7.81 -10.97
C ILE A 207 -12.66 -8.63 -10.15
N GLY A 208 -12.61 -9.96 -10.24
CA GLY A 208 -13.44 -10.85 -9.43
C GLY A 208 -13.24 -10.63 -7.93
N ALA A 209 -11.98 -10.54 -7.48
CA ALA A 209 -11.64 -10.26 -6.09
C ALA A 209 -12.24 -8.92 -5.59
N ASN A 210 -12.22 -7.88 -6.42
CA ASN A 210 -12.83 -6.59 -6.06
C ASN A 210 -14.35 -6.71 -5.85
N ILE A 211 -15.05 -7.50 -6.67
CA ILE A 211 -16.50 -7.74 -6.51
C ILE A 211 -16.76 -8.45 -5.18
N VAL A 212 -15.96 -9.48 -4.86
CA VAL A 212 -16.06 -10.20 -3.58
C VAL A 212 -15.80 -9.26 -2.40
N ILE A 213 -14.80 -8.39 -2.47
CA ILE A 213 -14.52 -7.40 -1.43
C ILE A 213 -15.73 -6.48 -1.20
N VAL A 214 -16.33 -5.95 -2.27
CA VAL A 214 -17.52 -5.09 -2.16
C VAL A 214 -18.66 -5.86 -1.51
N PHE A 215 -18.90 -7.11 -1.92
CA PHE A 215 -19.91 -7.97 -1.31
C PHE A 215 -19.66 -8.21 0.18
N CYS A 216 -18.41 -8.52 0.57
CA CYS A 216 -18.03 -8.70 1.97
C CYS A 216 -18.25 -7.43 2.80
N ILE A 217 -17.95 -6.25 2.25
CA ILE A 217 -18.21 -4.96 2.93
C ILE A 217 -19.72 -4.77 3.13
N MET A 218 -20.53 -5.01 2.09
CA MET A 218 -21.98 -4.87 2.18
C MET A 218 -22.57 -5.82 3.23
N LEU A 219 -22.10 -7.07 3.28
CA LEU A 219 -22.52 -8.07 4.25
C LEU A 219 -22.08 -7.70 5.67
N ALA A 220 -20.85 -7.19 5.86
CA ALA A 220 -20.39 -6.71 7.15
C ALA A 220 -21.23 -5.54 7.67
N VAL A 221 -21.59 -4.58 6.79
CA VAL A 221 -22.46 -3.45 7.13
C VAL A 221 -23.87 -3.93 7.46
N TYR A 222 -24.42 -4.85 6.68
CA TYR A 222 -25.74 -5.46 6.94
C TYR A 222 -25.80 -6.11 8.32
N TYR A 223 -24.83 -6.99 8.64
CA TYR A 223 -24.77 -7.63 9.95
C TYR A 223 -24.51 -6.63 11.09
N ALA A 224 -23.74 -5.57 10.86
CA ALA A 224 -23.53 -4.54 11.89
C ALA A 224 -24.84 -3.87 12.31
N PHE A 225 -25.73 -3.57 11.35
CA PHE A 225 -27.05 -3.00 11.65
C PHE A 225 -28.04 -4.01 12.26
N ASP A 226 -27.98 -5.27 11.82
CA ASP A 226 -28.85 -6.33 12.34
C ASP A 226 -28.51 -6.69 13.80
N TYR A 227 -27.23 -6.84 14.13
CA TYR A 227 -26.78 -7.24 15.47
C TYR A 227 -26.73 -6.08 16.48
N ASN A 228 -26.58 -4.83 16.06
CA ASN A 228 -26.57 -3.68 16.98
C ASN A 228 -27.29 -2.45 16.40
N PRO A 229 -28.62 -2.50 16.25
CA PRO A 229 -29.40 -1.40 15.66
C PRO A 229 -29.40 -0.13 16.52
N ALA A 230 -29.17 -0.25 17.83
CA ALA A 230 -29.19 0.87 18.77
C ALA A 230 -27.80 1.52 18.99
N PHE A 231 -26.73 0.95 18.40
CA PHE A 231 -25.34 1.38 18.62
C PHE A 231 -24.95 1.48 20.12
N GLU A 232 -25.54 0.63 20.96
CA GLU A 232 -25.27 0.61 22.40
C GLU A 232 -23.95 -0.11 22.71
N ASN A 233 -23.31 0.21 23.83
CA ASN A 233 -22.05 -0.38 24.32
C ASN A 233 -20.80 -0.13 23.46
N MET A 234 -20.77 0.92 22.63
CA MET A 234 -19.53 1.32 21.95
C MET A 234 -18.55 1.95 22.94
N THR A 235 -17.32 1.44 22.97
CA THR A 235 -16.23 2.05 23.73
C THR A 235 -15.89 3.42 23.14
N LEU A 236 -16.16 4.50 23.87
CA LEU A 236 -15.93 5.87 23.43
C LEU A 236 -14.43 6.22 23.43
N ALA A 237 -13.71 5.84 24.48
CA ALA A 237 -12.26 6.02 24.57
C ALA A 237 -11.66 4.92 25.45
N THR A 238 -10.52 4.35 25.01
CA THR A 238 -9.72 3.43 25.81
C THR A 238 -8.52 4.17 26.41
N THR A 239 -8.19 3.91 27.68
CA THR A 239 -6.99 4.47 28.33
C THR A 239 -5.73 3.96 27.64
N ALA A 240 -4.79 4.87 27.32
CA ALA A 240 -3.57 4.59 26.53
C ALA A 240 -2.73 3.41 27.07
N TYR A 241 -2.80 3.13 28.37
CA TYR A 241 -2.03 2.07 29.04
C TYR A 241 -2.46 0.65 28.64
N ASN A 242 -3.73 0.43 28.24
CA ASN A 242 -4.23 -0.87 27.79
C ASN A 242 -3.88 -1.18 26.32
N THR A 243 -3.21 -0.26 25.61
CA THR A 243 -2.89 -0.39 24.18
C THR A 243 -1.66 -1.27 23.93
N PHE A 244 -0.81 -1.50 24.95
CA PHE A 244 0.40 -2.32 24.84
C PHE A 244 0.27 -3.71 25.47
N GLU A 245 -0.89 -4.04 26.04
CA GLU A 245 -1.17 -5.37 26.59
C GLU A 245 -1.50 -6.35 25.44
N PHE A 246 -0.47 -6.67 24.66
CA PHE A 246 -0.47 -7.77 23.70
C PHE A 246 0.23 -8.97 24.33
N ILE A 247 -0.53 -9.72 25.13
CA ILE A 247 -0.32 -11.17 25.36
C ILE A 247 -1.66 -11.85 25.08
#